data_AF-A0A2E9TKV3-F1
#
_entry.id   AF-A0A2E9TKV3-F1
#
_cell.length_a   1.000
_cell.length_b   1.000
_cell.length_c   1.000
_cell.angle_alpha   90.00
_cell.angle_beta   90.00
_cell.angle_gamma   90.00
#
_symmetry.space_group_name_H-M   'P 1'
#
loop_
_entity.id
_entity.type
_entity.pdbx_description
1 polymer ?
#
loop_
_entity_poly.entity_id
_entity_poly.type
_entity_poly.pdbx_seq_one_letter_code
_entity_poly.pdbx_strand_id
1 'polypeptide(L)'
;MKQVVALLLALMLASCTHVRSSQDVSLDAEGTWLVLPLVNRTGTPQAGLRAAAIVESVLYRHGVTTVDSYPETGNDGLLFEASSSANREKMDRWVQSQSAQYVVSGVVHEWRYKTGVDGEPAVGVMLEIRELPTGNIVYSGTGARAGWARSSLSQTGQKVIDKLLAPVIR
;
A
#
# COMPACT_ATOMS: atom_id res chain seq x y z
N MET A 1 41.38 -10.02 6.19
CA MET A 1 40.95 -8.89 7.06
C MET A 1 40.25 -7.77 6.29
N LYS A 2 40.86 -7.12 5.28
CA LYS A 2 40.22 -6.02 4.53
C LYS A 2 38.87 -6.38 3.90
N GLN A 3 38.73 -7.59 3.33
CA GLN A 3 37.47 -8.06 2.75
C GLN A 3 36.38 -8.31 3.80
N VAL A 4 36.74 -8.79 5.00
CA VAL A 4 35.80 -9.00 6.11
C VAL A 4 35.30 -7.67 6.66
N VAL A 5 36.19 -6.66 6.76
CA VAL A 5 35.82 -5.29 7.15
C VAL A 5 34.90 -4.64 6.10
N ALA A 6 35.18 -4.82 4.81
CA ALA A 6 34.31 -4.32 3.74
C ALA A 6 32.92 -4.97 3.76
N LEU A 7 32.84 -6.29 4.02
CA LEU A 7 31.56 -6.99 4.16
C LEU A 7 30.77 -6.48 5.38
N LEU A 8 31.42 -6.35 6.54
CA LEU A 8 30.81 -5.82 7.76
C LEU A 8 30.30 -4.38 7.58
N LEU A 9 31.03 -3.53 6.86
CA LEU A 9 30.58 -2.18 6.52
C LEU A 9 29.37 -2.20 5.57
N ALA A 10 29.36 -3.11 4.59
CA ALA A 10 28.26 -3.25 3.64
C ALA A 10 26.95 -3.69 4.32
N LEU A 11 27.03 -4.54 5.35
CA LEU A 11 25.87 -4.97 6.14
C LEU A 11 25.24 -3.84 6.98
N MET A 12 26.02 -2.82 7.36
CA MET A 12 25.51 -1.66 8.11
C MET A 12 24.67 -0.68 7.26
N LEU A 13 24.68 -0.82 5.93
CA LEU A 13 23.94 0.03 4.98
C LEU A 13 22.56 -0.56 4.60
N ALA A 14 22.08 -1.57 5.33
CA ALA A 14 20.74 -2.12 5.11
C ALA A 14 19.67 -1.25 5.80
N SER A 15 18.85 -0.56 5.01
CA SER A 15 17.62 0.07 5.53
C SER A 15 16.58 -1.03 5.78
N CYS A 16 16.17 -1.17 7.04
CA CYS A 16 15.17 -2.14 7.49
C CYS A 16 13.76 -1.66 7.14
N THR A 17 12.98 -2.52 6.49
CA THR A 17 11.52 -2.38 6.47
C THR A 17 10.97 -3.17 7.63
N HIS A 18 10.08 -2.58 8.41
CA HIS A 18 9.35 -3.29 9.45
C HIS A 18 7.92 -3.56 8.95
N VAL A 19 7.49 -4.83 9.01
CA VAL A 19 6.14 -5.28 8.63
C VAL A 19 5.57 -6.11 9.78
N ARG A 20 4.28 -5.94 10.06
CA ARG A 20 3.47 -6.82 10.92
C ARG A 20 2.17 -7.12 10.21
N SER A 21 1.77 -8.37 10.14
CA SER A 21 0.51 -8.79 9.51
C SER A 21 -0.22 -9.82 10.35
N SER A 22 -1.50 -10.01 10.04
CA SER A 22 -2.24 -11.21 10.41
C SER A 22 -1.57 -12.47 9.84
N GLN A 23 -1.98 -13.64 10.34
CA GLN A 23 -1.42 -15.00 10.11
C GLN A 23 -1.03 -15.32 8.65
N ASP A 24 -0.28 -16.41 8.44
CA ASP A 24 0.06 -16.96 7.12
C ASP A 24 -1.20 -17.33 6.32
N VAL A 25 -1.73 -16.36 5.58
CA VAL A 25 -2.90 -16.48 4.72
C VAL A 25 -2.44 -16.63 3.27
N SER A 26 -3.13 -17.47 2.52
CA SER A 26 -2.96 -17.63 1.07
C SER A 26 -4.25 -17.17 0.40
N LEU A 27 -4.18 -16.07 -0.33
CA LEU A 27 -5.26 -15.50 -1.11
C LEU A 27 -5.05 -15.86 -2.58
N ASP A 28 -6.14 -16.24 -3.24
CA ASP A 28 -6.13 -16.61 -4.64
C ASP A 28 -5.94 -15.37 -5.52
N ALA A 29 -4.97 -15.42 -6.44
CA ALA A 29 -4.79 -14.37 -7.44
C ALA A 29 -5.86 -14.41 -8.52
N GLU A 30 -6.55 -15.54 -8.72
CA GLU A 30 -7.66 -15.63 -9.65
C GLU A 30 -8.86 -14.79 -9.18
N GLY A 31 -9.71 -14.39 -10.13
CA GLY A 31 -10.87 -13.55 -9.86
C GLY A 31 -10.57 -12.04 -9.86
N THR A 32 -11.59 -11.25 -9.55
CA THR A 32 -11.52 -9.79 -9.55
C THR A 32 -11.15 -9.27 -8.16
N TRP A 33 -10.11 -8.44 -8.11
CA TRP A 33 -9.69 -7.70 -6.93
C TRP A 33 -10.11 -6.24 -7.06
N LEU A 34 -10.75 -5.70 -6.04
CA LEU A 34 -11.09 -4.28 -5.98
C LEU A 34 -10.01 -3.51 -5.21
N VAL A 35 -9.69 -2.31 -5.64
CA VAL A 35 -8.79 -1.40 -4.90
C VAL A 35 -9.50 -0.09 -4.59
N LEU A 36 -9.60 0.22 -3.29
CA LEU A 36 -10.10 1.51 -2.82
C LEU A 36 -8.96 2.51 -2.60
N PRO A 37 -9.21 3.81 -2.80
CA PRO A 37 -8.36 4.86 -2.27
C PRO A 37 -8.03 4.66 -0.79
N LEU A 38 -6.74 4.65 -0.46
CA LEU A 38 -6.34 4.60 0.94
C LEU A 38 -6.68 5.92 1.64
N VAL A 39 -7.07 5.83 2.91
CA VAL A 39 -7.25 7.01 3.76
C VAL A 39 -5.91 7.69 3.98
N ASN A 40 -5.82 8.98 3.65
CA ASN A 40 -4.58 9.75 3.81
C ASN A 40 -4.55 10.45 5.18
N ARG A 41 -3.68 10.02 6.09
CA ARG A 41 -3.43 10.68 7.39
C ARG A 41 -2.15 11.51 7.41
N THR A 42 -1.71 11.96 6.24
CA THR A 42 -0.48 12.75 6.07
C THR A 42 -0.79 14.14 5.55
N GLY A 43 0.18 15.05 5.65
CA GLY A 43 0.11 16.36 4.99
C GLY A 43 0.43 16.32 3.49
N THR A 44 0.72 15.15 2.91
CA THR A 44 1.08 15.03 1.49
C THR A 44 -0.18 14.86 0.64
N PRO A 45 -0.45 15.77 -0.31
CA PRO A 45 -1.63 15.66 -1.18
C PRO A 45 -1.68 14.32 -1.91
N GLN A 46 -2.87 13.74 -1.97
CA GLN A 46 -3.16 12.50 -2.69
C GLN A 46 -2.28 11.29 -2.32
N ALA A 47 -1.64 11.26 -1.15
CA ALA A 47 -0.81 10.11 -0.77
C ALA A 47 -1.60 8.80 -0.76
N GLY A 48 -2.89 8.85 -0.38
CA GLY A 48 -3.80 7.72 -0.44
C GLY A 48 -4.04 7.17 -1.85
N LEU A 49 -4.30 8.06 -2.82
CA LEU A 49 -4.47 7.70 -4.23
C LEU A 49 -3.17 7.15 -4.84
N ARG A 50 -2.03 7.80 -4.53
CA ARG A 50 -0.70 7.34 -4.97
C ARG A 50 -0.37 5.94 -4.43
N ALA A 51 -0.71 5.67 -3.17
CA ALA A 51 -0.52 4.35 -2.58
C ALA A 51 -1.46 3.31 -3.20
N ALA A 52 -2.73 3.66 -3.48
CA ALA A 52 -3.67 2.77 -4.16
C ALA A 52 -3.21 2.37 -5.56
N ALA A 53 -2.68 3.31 -6.36
CA ALA A 53 -2.09 3.00 -7.66
C ALA A 53 -0.88 2.06 -7.56
N ILE A 54 -0.09 2.16 -6.48
CA ILE A 54 1.01 1.22 -6.22
C ILE A 54 0.47 -0.15 -5.80
N VAL A 55 -0.60 -0.22 -5.00
CA VAL A 55 -1.29 -1.47 -4.67
C VAL A 55 -1.73 -2.18 -5.94
N GLU A 56 -2.43 -1.49 -6.84
CA GLU A 56 -2.86 -2.04 -8.13
C GLU A 56 -1.68 -2.64 -8.92
N SER A 57 -0.59 -1.88 -9.09
CA SER A 57 0.60 -2.36 -9.79
C SER A 57 1.26 -3.57 -9.10
N VAL A 58 1.24 -3.64 -7.77
CA VAL A 58 1.79 -4.76 -7.00
C VAL A 58 0.90 -6.01 -7.12
N LEU A 59 -0.43 -5.85 -7.14
CA LEU A 59 -1.36 -6.97 -7.37
C LEU A 59 -1.07 -7.62 -8.73
N TYR A 60 -1.00 -6.84 -9.81
CA TYR A 60 -0.67 -7.34 -11.14
C TYR A 60 0.71 -8.02 -11.19
N ARG A 61 1.69 -7.46 -10.50
CA ARG A 61 3.05 -8.03 -10.42
C ARG A 61 3.07 -9.44 -9.82
N HIS A 62 2.16 -9.74 -8.89
CA HIS A 62 2.10 -11.01 -8.17
C HIS A 62 1.01 -11.96 -8.68
N GLY A 63 0.52 -11.74 -9.91
CA GLY A 63 -0.29 -12.72 -10.63
C GLY A 63 -1.79 -12.43 -10.67
N VAL A 64 -2.28 -11.39 -9.99
CA VAL A 64 -3.68 -10.98 -10.11
C VAL A 64 -3.95 -10.51 -11.53
N THR A 65 -4.92 -11.11 -12.21
CA THR A 65 -5.19 -10.80 -13.62
C THR A 65 -6.23 -9.71 -13.83
N THR A 66 -7.10 -9.48 -12.84
CA THR A 66 -8.20 -8.51 -12.93
C THR A 66 -8.23 -7.65 -11.68
N VAL A 67 -7.84 -6.38 -11.82
CA VAL A 67 -7.93 -5.37 -10.76
C VAL A 67 -8.83 -4.23 -11.20
N ASP A 68 -9.91 -4.00 -10.46
CA ASP A 68 -10.80 -2.85 -10.66
C ASP A 68 -10.55 -1.82 -9.54
N SER A 69 -10.06 -0.65 -9.92
CA SER A 69 -9.84 0.46 -9.00
C SER A 69 -11.09 1.35 -8.93
N TYR A 70 -11.44 1.83 -7.73
CA TYR A 70 -12.59 2.72 -7.55
C TYR A 70 -12.46 3.95 -8.47
N PRO A 71 -13.44 4.20 -9.36
CA PRO A 71 -13.37 5.32 -10.26
C PRO A 71 -13.59 6.60 -9.46
N GLU A 72 -12.62 7.51 -9.50
CA GLU A 72 -12.72 8.86 -8.93
C GLU A 72 -13.83 9.65 -9.66
N THR A 73 -15.08 9.41 -9.28
CA THR A 73 -16.29 9.85 -10.00
C THR A 73 -16.69 11.29 -9.68
N GLY A 74 -15.72 12.19 -9.45
CA GLY A 74 -15.97 13.56 -9.05
C GLY A 74 -14.93 14.56 -9.55
N ASN A 75 -15.28 15.84 -9.50
CA ASN A 75 -14.39 16.94 -9.85
C ASN A 75 -13.43 17.32 -8.69
N ASP A 76 -13.34 16.48 -7.66
CA ASP A 76 -12.61 16.76 -6.43
C ASP A 76 -11.09 16.75 -6.67
N GLY A 77 -10.60 15.97 -7.63
CA GLY A 77 -9.20 15.97 -8.07
C GLY A 77 -8.20 15.90 -6.91
N LEU A 78 -7.47 17.01 -6.67
CA LEU A 78 -6.49 17.12 -5.58
C LEU A 78 -7.11 17.09 -4.17
N LEU A 79 -8.41 17.42 -4.05
CA LEU A 79 -9.15 17.55 -2.78
C LEU A 79 -9.87 16.25 -2.37
N PHE A 80 -9.75 15.18 -3.15
CA PHE A 80 -10.41 13.92 -2.82
C PHE A 80 -9.95 13.40 -1.44
N GLU A 81 -10.91 13.17 -0.55
CA GLU A 81 -10.67 12.63 0.79
C GLU A 81 -11.46 11.34 1.01
N ALA A 82 -10.76 10.20 1.04
CA ALA A 82 -11.35 8.89 1.35
C ALA A 82 -11.95 8.80 2.77
N SER A 83 -11.50 9.65 3.70
CA SER A 83 -12.05 9.75 5.06
C SER A 83 -13.30 10.62 5.18
N SER A 84 -13.79 11.26 4.12
CA SER A 84 -15.08 11.94 4.19
C SER A 84 -16.23 10.91 4.25
N SER A 85 -17.30 11.22 4.99
CA SER A 85 -18.47 10.35 5.07
C SER A 85 -19.10 10.09 3.70
N ALA A 86 -19.21 11.16 2.89
CA ALA A 86 -19.78 11.07 1.54
C ALA A 86 -18.97 10.15 0.62
N ASN A 87 -17.62 10.21 0.67
CA ASN A 87 -16.80 9.33 -0.17
C ASN A 87 -16.80 7.89 0.34
N ARG A 88 -16.82 7.66 1.67
CA ARG A 88 -17.00 6.32 2.22
C ARG A 88 -18.28 5.67 1.72
N GLU A 89 -19.41 6.36 1.82
CA GLU A 89 -20.70 5.83 1.36
C GLU A 89 -20.71 5.53 -0.15
N LYS A 90 -20.07 6.37 -0.97
CA LYS A 90 -19.92 6.10 -2.41
C LYS A 90 -19.04 4.87 -2.68
N MET A 91 -17.91 4.72 -1.97
CA MET A 91 -17.04 3.56 -2.10
C MET A 91 -17.74 2.27 -1.65
N ASP A 92 -18.48 2.31 -0.54
CA ASP A 92 -19.23 1.16 -0.04
C ASP A 92 -20.29 0.70 -1.05
N ARG A 93 -21.05 1.64 -1.63
CA ARG A 93 -22.01 1.33 -2.71
C ARG A 93 -21.34 0.78 -3.96
N TRP A 94 -20.17 1.30 -4.33
CA TRP A 94 -19.43 0.81 -5.48
C TRP A 94 -18.94 -0.63 -5.24
N VAL A 95 -18.38 -0.95 -4.07
CA VAL A 95 -17.98 -2.32 -3.72
C VAL A 95 -19.18 -3.27 -3.79
N GLN A 96 -20.33 -2.86 -3.25
CA GLN A 96 -21.56 -3.67 -3.27
C GLN A 96 -22.12 -3.90 -4.67
N SER A 97 -21.80 -3.05 -5.66
CA SER A 97 -22.24 -3.22 -7.04
C SER A 97 -21.30 -4.06 -7.89
N GLN A 98 -20.11 -4.41 -7.38
CA GLN A 98 -19.16 -5.27 -8.09
C GLN A 98 -19.38 -6.75 -7.76
N SER A 99 -19.10 -7.61 -8.74
CA SER A 99 -18.87 -9.04 -8.49
C SER A 99 -17.36 -9.27 -8.43
N ALA A 100 -16.83 -9.34 -7.22
CA ALA A 100 -15.40 -9.46 -6.95
C ALA A 100 -15.14 -10.39 -5.78
N GLN A 101 -13.91 -10.87 -5.67
CA GLN A 101 -13.49 -11.83 -4.65
C GLN A 101 -12.92 -11.12 -3.42
N TYR A 102 -12.12 -10.08 -3.65
CA TYR A 102 -11.46 -9.32 -2.59
C TYR A 102 -11.57 -7.83 -2.82
N VAL A 103 -11.58 -7.06 -1.74
CA VAL A 103 -11.37 -5.61 -1.77
C VAL A 103 -10.20 -5.23 -0.87
N VAL A 104 -9.25 -4.47 -1.45
CA VAL A 104 -8.12 -3.88 -0.74
C VAL A 104 -8.47 -2.45 -0.33
N SER A 105 -8.23 -2.15 0.93
CA SER A 105 -8.38 -0.82 1.52
C SER A 105 -7.21 -0.54 2.46
N GLY A 106 -7.12 0.67 3.03
CA GLY A 106 -6.07 0.94 3.98
C GLY A 106 -5.90 2.39 4.37
N VAL A 107 -4.78 2.67 5.02
CA VAL A 107 -4.41 3.98 5.55
C VAL A 107 -2.95 4.28 5.23
N VAL A 108 -2.67 5.51 4.81
CA VAL A 108 -1.32 6.05 4.72
C VAL A 108 -1.05 6.87 5.98
N HIS A 109 -0.13 6.40 6.82
CA HIS A 109 0.30 7.05 8.06
C HIS A 109 1.50 7.97 7.86
N GLU A 110 2.36 7.66 6.88
CA GLU A 110 3.53 8.48 6.54
C GLU A 110 3.83 8.37 5.04
N TRP A 111 4.10 9.51 4.39
CA TRP A 111 4.43 9.58 2.96
C TRP A 111 5.14 10.89 2.64
N ARG A 112 6.45 10.97 2.89
CA ARG A 112 7.19 12.24 2.73
C ARG A 112 8.68 12.01 2.56
N TYR A 113 9.37 13.02 2.07
CA TYR A 113 10.78 13.19 2.38
C TYR A 113 10.93 13.87 3.75
N LYS A 114 11.86 13.40 4.58
CA LYS A 114 12.19 14.06 5.85
C LYS A 114 12.90 15.39 5.59
N THR A 115 12.86 16.30 6.56
CA THR A 115 13.58 17.57 6.48
C THR A 115 15.08 17.37 6.69
N GLY A 116 15.91 18.12 5.96
CA GLY A 116 17.37 18.05 6.03
C GLY A 116 18.01 17.98 4.63
N VAL A 117 19.34 18.11 4.57
CA VAL A 117 20.11 18.08 3.31
C VAL A 117 19.96 16.73 2.58
N ASP A 118 19.87 15.66 3.35
CA ASP A 118 19.77 14.28 2.85
C ASP A 118 18.32 13.78 2.70
N GLY A 119 17.33 14.64 2.88
CA GLY A 119 15.89 14.34 3.03
C GLY A 119 15.44 12.93 2.64
N GLU A 120 15.57 11.98 3.56
CA GLU A 120 15.30 10.57 3.28
C GLU A 120 13.79 10.33 3.08
N PRO A 121 13.39 9.45 2.15
CA PRO A 121 11.97 9.10 2.00
C PRO A 121 11.50 8.24 3.16
N ALA A 122 10.34 8.55 3.71
CA ALA A 122 9.67 7.77 4.73
C ALA A 122 8.25 7.43 4.27
N VAL A 123 7.91 6.14 4.36
CA VAL A 123 6.58 5.61 4.05
C VAL A 123 6.11 4.70 5.18
N GLY A 124 4.86 4.89 5.60
CA GLY A 124 4.15 4.03 6.52
C GLY A 124 2.71 3.82 6.03
N VAL A 125 2.31 2.57 5.83
CA VAL A 125 0.98 2.20 5.34
C VAL A 125 0.42 1.03 6.14
N MET A 126 -0.90 0.99 6.25
CA MET A 126 -1.67 -0.17 6.68
C MET A 126 -2.58 -0.58 5.52
N LEU A 127 -2.67 -1.88 5.25
CA LEU A 127 -3.54 -2.48 4.25
C LEU A 127 -4.47 -3.49 4.93
N GLU A 128 -5.71 -3.54 4.48
CA GLU A 128 -6.69 -4.57 4.83
C GLU A 128 -7.27 -5.17 3.56
N ILE A 129 -7.41 -6.49 3.54
CA ILE A 129 -8.09 -7.23 2.49
C ILE A 129 -9.32 -7.89 3.10
N ARG A 130 -10.47 -7.62 2.47
CA ARG A 130 -11.75 -8.18 2.86
C ARG A 130 -12.27 -9.10 1.75
N GLU A 131 -12.71 -10.28 2.13
CA GLU A 131 -13.39 -11.20 1.22
C GLU A 131 -14.82 -10.72 0.94
N LEU A 132 -15.24 -10.85 -0.31
CA LEU A 132 -16.58 -10.48 -0.77
C LEU A 132 -17.37 -11.74 -1.18
N PRO A 133 -18.71 -11.75 -0.97
CA PRO A 133 -19.53 -10.67 -0.41
C PRO A 133 -19.60 -10.69 1.14
N THR A 134 -18.97 -11.66 1.80
CA THR A 134 -19.10 -11.88 3.26
C THR A 134 -18.67 -10.68 4.08
N GLY A 135 -17.72 -9.90 3.56
CA GLY A 135 -17.19 -8.75 4.23
C GLY A 135 -16.23 -9.13 5.36
N ASN A 136 -15.66 -10.34 5.37
CA ASN A 136 -14.71 -10.75 6.42
C ASN A 136 -13.31 -10.19 6.13
N ILE A 137 -12.64 -9.61 7.13
CA ILE A 137 -11.22 -9.25 7.00
C ILE A 137 -10.43 -10.55 6.98
N VAL A 138 -9.85 -10.89 5.83
CA VAL A 138 -9.03 -12.09 5.64
C VAL A 138 -7.54 -11.78 5.79
N TYR A 139 -7.15 -10.52 5.63
CA TYR A 139 -5.78 -10.07 5.88
C TYR A 139 -5.75 -8.62 6.37
N SER A 140 -4.84 -8.34 7.29
CA SER A 140 -4.49 -6.98 7.72
C SER A 140 -3.00 -6.91 7.98
N GLY A 141 -2.34 -5.86 7.47
CA GLY A 141 -0.91 -5.68 7.64
C GLY A 141 -0.48 -4.23 7.64
N THR A 142 0.51 -3.91 8.47
CA THR A 142 1.10 -2.58 8.59
C THR A 142 2.59 -2.66 8.31
N GLY A 143 3.07 -1.78 7.42
CA GLY A 143 4.45 -1.72 7.00
C GLY A 143 5.00 -0.30 7.04
N ALA A 144 6.27 -0.15 7.42
CA ALA A 144 6.96 1.12 7.37
C ALA A 144 8.42 0.97 6.93
N ARG A 145 8.93 1.98 6.22
CA ARG A 145 10.32 2.06 5.77
C ARG A 145 10.78 3.52 5.70
N ALA A 146 11.95 3.79 6.26
CA ALA A 146 12.77 4.93 5.90
C ALA A 146 13.83 4.47 4.87
N GLY A 147 13.92 5.13 3.73
CA GLY A 147 14.93 4.88 2.70
C GLY A 147 16.22 5.65 2.97
N TRP A 148 17.10 5.68 1.96
CA TRP A 148 18.33 6.48 1.99
C TRP A 148 18.14 7.79 1.22
N ALA A 149 19.05 8.75 1.39
CA ALA A 149 18.99 10.07 0.74
C ALA A 149 18.75 10.04 -0.78
N ARG A 150 19.30 9.05 -1.49
CA ARG A 150 19.14 8.90 -2.95
C ARG A 150 17.98 7.99 -3.36
N SER A 151 17.19 7.50 -2.41
CA SER A 151 16.02 6.68 -2.69
C SER A 151 14.84 7.57 -3.06
N SER A 152 13.99 7.14 -3.99
CA SER A 152 12.75 7.88 -4.26
C SER A 152 11.65 7.49 -3.27
N LEU A 153 10.76 8.44 -2.99
CA LEU A 153 9.59 8.21 -2.14
C LEU A 153 8.65 7.14 -2.72
N SER A 154 8.41 7.18 -4.03
CA SER A 154 7.59 6.18 -4.73
C SER A 154 8.21 4.78 -4.66
N GLN A 155 9.51 4.64 -4.88
CA GLN A 155 10.21 3.35 -4.75
C GLN A 155 10.14 2.83 -3.31
N THR A 156 10.25 3.72 -2.32
CA THR A 156 10.13 3.35 -0.91
C THR A 156 8.73 2.84 -0.61
N GLY A 157 7.69 3.49 -1.12
CA GLY A 157 6.31 3.03 -1.01
C GLY A 157 6.06 1.68 -1.69
N GLN A 158 6.56 1.51 -2.92
CA GLN A 158 6.50 0.22 -3.63
C GLN A 158 7.12 -0.90 -2.80
N LYS A 159 8.31 -0.70 -2.20
CA LYS A 159 8.96 -1.71 -1.35
C LYS A 159 8.15 -2.08 -0.11
N VAL A 160 7.44 -1.12 0.49
CA VAL A 160 6.60 -1.40 1.68
C VAL A 160 5.36 -2.18 1.27
N ILE A 161 4.65 -1.73 0.23
CA ILE A 161 3.41 -2.36 -0.25
C ILE A 161 3.68 -3.76 -0.81
N ASP A 162 4.76 -3.93 -1.59
CA ASP A 162 5.21 -5.24 -2.10
C ASP A 162 5.46 -6.23 -0.95
N LYS A 163 6.15 -5.80 0.11
CA LYS A 163 6.38 -6.66 1.29
C LYS A 163 5.11 -7.01 2.07
N LEU A 164 4.05 -6.20 1.96
CA LEU A 164 2.76 -6.49 2.59
C LEU A 164 1.93 -7.46 1.76
N LEU A 165 2.00 -7.40 0.43
CA LEU A 165 1.10 -8.15 -0.45
C LEU A 165 1.74 -9.40 -1.06
N ALA A 166 3.03 -9.37 -1.41
CA ALA A 166 3.71 -10.51 -2.03
C ALA A 166 3.60 -11.83 -1.26
N PRO A 167 3.67 -11.86 0.09
CA PRO A 167 3.60 -13.13 0.82
C PRO A 167 2.22 -13.80 0.81
N VAL A 168 1.16 -13.05 0.51
CA VAL A 168 -0.23 -13.52 0.69
C VAL A 168 -0.97 -13.79 -0.60
N ILE A 169 -0.42 -13.43 -1.76
CA ILE A 169 -1.03 -13.65 -3.08
C ILE A 169 -0.40 -14.90 -3.72
N ARG A 170 -1.22 -15.79 -4.28
CA ARG A 170 -0.76 -17.04 -4.92
C ARG A 170 -1.42 -17.31 -6.25
#